data_AF-M5R7T3-F1
#
_entry.id   AF-M5R7T3-F1
#
_cell.length_a   1.000
_cell.length_b   1.000
_cell.length_c   1.000
_cell.angle_alpha   90.00
_cell.angle_beta   90.00
_cell.angle_gamma   90.00
#
_symmetry.space_group_name_H-M   'P 1'
#
loop_
_entity.id
_entity.type
_entity.pdbx_description
1 polymer ?
#
loop_
_entity_poly.entity_id
_entity_poly.type
_entity_poly.pdbx_seq_one_letter_code
_entity_poly.pdbx_strand_id
1 'polypeptide(L)'
;MKDEFNYRAIKEDLLRMNRHELSLAVDGAVDDRFYPEMRRMERQILLSIVDEAWKNHLLTMDHLRSSVGLKGYAQLDPKVEYKREGMRLFDAMWESIGERVTDLIFRMESFNEEFIRSTWVEATTSRNDPNAASASRQELDSPAQRAAQSSNQDNESRPDPVRHSEPRVGRNDPCPCGSGKKYKSCCMRKSGPVV
;
A
#
# COMPACT_ATOMS: atom_id res chain seq x y z
N MET A 1 17.37 43.14 5.12
CA MET A 1 17.62 41.83 4.45
C MET A 1 18.21 40.90 5.50
N LYS A 2 17.39 40.48 6.46
CA LYS A 2 17.69 39.36 7.37
C LYS A 2 16.88 38.20 6.81
N ASP A 3 17.36 37.69 5.68
CA ASP A 3 16.72 36.65 4.90
C ASP A 3 17.41 35.33 5.25
N GLU A 4 17.20 34.86 6.47
CA GLU A 4 17.72 33.58 6.92
C GLU A 4 17.01 32.46 6.13
N PHE A 5 17.77 31.53 5.55
CA PHE A 5 17.29 30.37 4.80
C PHE A 5 16.45 29.38 5.63
N ASN A 6 16.03 29.75 6.84
CA ASN A 6 15.38 28.89 7.83
C ASN A 6 16.12 27.54 8.06
N TYR A 7 17.39 27.49 7.68
CA TYR A 7 18.27 26.35 7.78
C TYR A 7 19.11 26.50 9.05
N ARG A 8 18.84 25.65 10.04
CA ARG A 8 19.57 25.62 11.30
C ARG A 8 20.64 24.53 11.24
N ALA A 9 21.87 24.92 10.96
CA ALA A 9 23.04 24.06 11.13
C ALA A 9 23.92 24.57 12.27
N ILE A 10 24.44 23.63 13.07
CA ILE A 10 25.41 23.93 14.11
C ILE A 10 26.75 24.18 13.40
N LYS A 11 27.45 25.26 13.78
CA LYS A 11 28.74 25.65 13.16
C LYS A 11 29.77 24.50 13.20
N GLU A 12 29.75 23.70 14.25
CA GLU A 12 30.61 22.53 14.44
C GLU A 12 30.31 21.42 13.42
N ASP A 13 29.07 21.26 13.00
CA ASP A 13 28.68 20.28 11.98
C ASP A 13 29.15 20.72 10.60
N LEU A 14 29.02 22.01 10.29
CA LEU A 14 29.51 22.58 9.02
C LEU A 14 31.03 22.49 8.87
N LEU A 15 31.78 22.61 9.98
CA LEU A 15 33.24 22.50 9.98
C LEU A 15 33.73 21.07 9.79
N ARG A 16 32.89 20.07 10.09
CA ARG A 16 33.21 18.65 9.89
C ARG A 16 32.88 18.17 8.49
N MET A 17 32.02 18.89 7.77
CA MET A 17 31.60 18.55 6.43
C MET A 17 32.70 18.83 5.40
N ASN A 18 32.86 17.93 4.44
CA ASN A 18 33.68 18.17 3.27
C ASN A 18 32.98 19.15 2.30
N ARG A 19 33.71 19.63 1.28
CA ARG A 19 33.17 20.61 0.32
C ARG A 19 31.91 20.11 -0.40
N HIS A 20 31.84 18.81 -0.70
CA HIS A 20 30.69 18.22 -1.39
C HIS A 20 29.46 18.19 -0.48
N GLU A 21 29.63 17.76 0.76
CA GLU A 21 28.58 17.76 1.80
C GLU A 21 28.05 19.17 2.08
N LEU A 22 28.95 20.16 2.16
CA LEU A 22 28.56 21.57 2.29
C LEU A 22 27.77 22.08 1.09
N SER A 23 28.16 21.70 -0.14
CA SER A 23 27.40 22.06 -1.35
C SER A 23 25.99 21.51 -1.28
N LEU A 24 25.84 20.21 -1.01
CA LEU A 24 24.52 19.57 -0.89
C LEU A 24 23.65 20.20 0.19
N ALA A 25 24.24 20.56 1.33
CA ALA A 25 23.53 21.22 2.41
C ALA A 25 23.03 22.62 2.02
N VAL A 26 23.85 23.41 1.33
CA VAL A 26 23.48 24.74 0.85
C VAL A 26 22.45 24.65 -0.26
N ASP A 27 22.66 23.78 -1.25
CA ASP A 27 21.73 23.56 -2.36
C ASP A 27 20.36 23.12 -1.83
N GLY A 28 20.34 22.19 -0.86
CA GLY A 28 19.11 21.79 -0.16
C GLY A 28 18.42 22.95 0.56
N ALA A 29 19.17 23.80 1.27
CA ALA A 29 18.62 24.97 1.97
C ALA A 29 18.07 26.05 1.01
N VAL A 30 18.70 26.20 -0.16
CA VAL A 30 18.23 27.09 -1.23
C VAL A 30 16.92 26.53 -1.81
N ASP A 31 16.87 25.25 -2.16
CA ASP A 31 15.68 24.63 -2.72
C ASP A 31 14.50 24.60 -1.74
N ASP A 32 14.75 24.36 -0.46
CA ASP A 32 13.71 24.42 0.58
C ASP A 32 13.07 25.81 0.68
N ARG A 33 13.82 26.87 0.35
CA ARG A 33 13.33 28.25 0.36
C ARG A 33 12.62 28.64 -0.93
N PHE A 34 13.23 28.34 -2.08
CA PHE A 34 12.74 28.80 -3.38
C PHE A 34 11.74 27.85 -4.03
N TYR A 35 11.80 26.56 -3.72
CA TYR A 35 10.94 25.50 -4.26
C TYR A 35 10.34 24.59 -3.15
N PRO A 36 9.69 25.16 -2.11
CA PRO A 36 9.18 24.38 -0.98
C PRO A 36 8.12 23.35 -1.37
N GLU A 37 7.31 23.63 -2.39
CA GLU A 37 6.27 22.70 -2.85
C GLU A 37 6.88 21.48 -3.55
N MET A 38 7.90 21.67 -4.39
CA MET A 38 8.65 20.57 -5.01
C MET A 38 9.31 19.68 -3.95
N ARG A 39 9.95 20.28 -2.93
CA ARG A 39 10.58 19.53 -1.83
C ARG A 39 9.61 18.70 -0.99
N ARG A 40 8.43 19.26 -0.66
CA ARG A 40 7.39 18.51 0.06
C ARG A 40 6.89 17.34 -0.76
N MET A 41 6.67 17.57 -2.05
CA MET A 41 6.20 16.57 -2.97
C MET A 41 7.24 15.46 -3.22
N GLU A 42 8.51 15.80 -3.46
CA GLU A 42 9.62 14.83 -3.55
C GLU A 42 9.64 13.92 -2.32
N ARG A 43 9.59 14.52 -1.13
CA ARG A 43 9.55 13.78 0.14
C ARG A 43 8.34 12.87 0.23
N GLN A 44 7.17 13.34 -0.19
CA GLN A 44 5.94 12.57 -0.14
C GLN A 44 5.94 11.38 -1.12
N ILE A 45 6.41 11.61 -2.35
CA ILE A 45 6.57 10.56 -3.37
C ILE A 45 7.59 9.52 -2.89
N LEU A 46 8.75 9.95 -2.41
CA LEU A 46 9.77 9.08 -1.82
C LEU A 46 9.19 8.20 -0.71
N LEU A 47 8.51 8.81 0.26
CA LEU A 47 7.90 8.07 1.37
C LEU A 47 6.83 7.10 0.90
N SER A 48 5.99 7.49 -0.07
CA SER A 48 4.95 6.62 -0.62
C SER A 48 5.54 5.40 -1.32
N ILE A 49 6.58 5.58 -2.15
CA ILE A 49 7.23 4.50 -2.90
C ILE A 49 7.91 3.53 -1.93
N VAL A 50 8.65 4.05 -0.95
CA VAL A 50 9.34 3.23 0.04
C VAL A 50 8.35 2.44 0.88
N ASP A 51 7.27 3.07 1.34
CA ASP A 51 6.25 2.41 2.15
C ASP A 51 5.52 1.29 1.38
N GLU A 52 5.16 1.53 0.11
CA GLU A 52 4.55 0.52 -0.75
C GLU A 52 5.50 -0.65 -1.02
N ALA A 53 6.74 -0.35 -1.42
CA ALA A 53 7.75 -1.37 -1.69
C ALA A 53 8.05 -2.22 -0.45
N TRP A 54 8.17 -1.58 0.71
CA TRP A 54 8.40 -2.26 1.99
C TRP A 54 7.23 -3.17 2.39
N LYS A 55 5.98 -2.69 2.28
CA LYS A 55 4.79 -3.51 2.56
C LYS A 55 4.73 -4.74 1.66
N ASN A 56 5.00 -4.55 0.37
CA ASN A 56 5.06 -5.65 -0.60
C ASN A 56 6.19 -6.63 -0.26
N HIS A 57 7.36 -6.13 0.15
CA HIS A 57 8.47 -6.99 0.59
C HIS A 57 8.12 -7.77 1.85
N LEU A 58 7.51 -7.16 2.87
CA LEU A 58 7.06 -7.87 4.07
C LEU A 58 6.07 -9.00 3.75
N LEU A 59 5.10 -8.73 2.86
CA LEU A 59 4.17 -9.76 2.38
C LEU A 59 4.91 -10.89 1.66
N THR A 60 5.87 -10.55 0.79
CA THR A 60 6.71 -11.52 0.09
C THR A 60 7.55 -12.36 1.06
N MET A 61 8.10 -11.74 2.12
CA MET A 61 8.87 -12.41 3.16
C MET A 61 8.03 -13.37 4.00
N ASP A 62 6.76 -13.05 4.23
CA ASP A 62 5.81 -13.97 4.87
C ASP A 62 5.52 -15.19 3.99
N HIS A 63 5.35 -15.00 2.68
CA HIS A 63 5.24 -16.12 1.72
C HIS A 63 6.53 -16.94 1.60
N LEU A 64 7.69 -16.28 1.66
CA LEU A 64 8.98 -16.97 1.67
C LEU A 64 9.14 -17.82 2.94
N ARG A 65 8.72 -17.29 4.09
CA ARG A 65 8.77 -18.02 5.37
C ARG A 65 7.90 -19.28 5.36
N SER A 66 6.71 -19.23 4.75
CA SER A 66 5.83 -20.40 4.64
C SER A 66 6.34 -21.44 3.63
N SER A 67 7.01 -21.02 2.56
CA SER A 67 7.53 -21.92 1.51
C SER A 67 8.89 -22.55 1.85
N VAL A 68 9.73 -21.90 2.65
CA VAL A 68 11.07 -22.42 2.99
C VAL A 68 11.03 -23.71 3.81
N GLY A 69 9.92 -23.97 4.52
CA GLY A 69 9.72 -25.23 5.25
C GLY A 69 9.76 -26.46 4.34
N LEU A 70 9.33 -26.33 3.08
CA LEU A 70 9.39 -27.40 2.08
C LEU A 70 10.83 -27.64 1.58
N LYS A 71 11.71 -26.63 1.61
CA LYS A 71 13.13 -26.79 1.25
C LYS A 71 13.92 -27.62 2.27
N GLY A 72 13.41 -27.79 3.49
CA GLY A 72 13.99 -28.70 4.48
C GLY A 72 14.02 -30.16 4.01
N TYR A 73 13.12 -30.55 3.09
CA TYR A 73 13.17 -31.88 2.46
C TYR A 73 14.40 -32.09 1.58
N ALA A 74 15.03 -31.02 1.11
CA ALA A 74 16.26 -31.06 0.31
C ALA A 74 17.54 -31.08 1.16
N GLN A 75 17.45 -31.30 2.47
CA GLN A 75 18.59 -31.32 3.42
C GLN A 75 19.37 -29.99 3.51
N LEU A 76 18.82 -28.91 2.96
CA LEU A 76 19.34 -27.56 3.12
C LEU A 76 18.78 -26.95 4.41
N ASP A 77 19.61 -26.18 5.13
CA ASP A 77 19.15 -25.46 6.32
C ASP A 77 18.12 -24.38 5.90
N PRO A 78 16.84 -24.50 6.32
CA PRO A 78 15.78 -23.56 5.95
C PRO A 78 16.08 -22.12 6.37
N LYS A 79 16.82 -21.93 7.46
CA LYS A 79 17.18 -20.60 7.97
C LYS A 79 18.19 -19.92 7.04
N VAL A 80 19.15 -20.67 6.52
CA VAL A 80 20.16 -20.16 5.59
C VAL A 80 19.52 -19.78 4.26
N GLU A 81 18.64 -20.65 3.73
CA GLU A 81 17.90 -20.38 2.50
C GLU A 81 16.96 -19.18 2.64
N TYR A 82 16.25 -19.05 3.76
CA TYR A 82 15.41 -17.89 4.05
C TYR A 82 16.23 -16.60 4.06
N LYS A 83 17.38 -16.59 4.75
CA LYS A 83 18.26 -15.41 4.80
C LYS A 83 18.80 -15.05 3.42
N ARG A 84 19.25 -16.05 2.65
CA ARG A 84 19.83 -15.85 1.31
C ARG A 84 18.79 -15.29 0.34
N GLU A 85 17.64 -15.93 0.25
CA GLU A 85 16.58 -15.51 -0.66
C GLU A 85 15.94 -14.19 -0.21
N GLY A 86 15.78 -13.99 1.10
CA GLY A 86 15.29 -12.74 1.66
C GLY A 86 16.20 -11.55 1.33
N MET A 87 17.53 -11.73 1.44
CA MET A 87 18.49 -10.70 1.05
C MET A 87 18.41 -10.38 -0.44
N ARG A 88 18.33 -11.42 -1.30
CA ARG A 88 18.17 -11.25 -2.75
C ARG A 88 16.92 -10.45 -3.12
N LEU A 89 15.80 -10.73 -2.46
CA LEU A 89 14.54 -10.00 -2.65
C LEU A 89 14.60 -8.56 -2.13
N PHE A 90 15.32 -8.33 -1.03
CA PHE A 90 15.55 -6.99 -0.50
C PHE A 90 16.38 -6.15 -1.47
N ASP A 91 17.49 -6.68 -1.98
CA ASP A 91 18.36 -5.96 -2.92
C ASP A 91 17.60 -5.58 -4.20
N ALA A 92 16.84 -6.53 -4.76
CA ALA A 92 16.01 -6.28 -5.94
C ALA A 92 14.93 -5.21 -5.67
N MET A 93 14.29 -5.24 -4.49
CA MET A 93 13.35 -4.19 -4.08
C MET A 93 14.07 -2.84 -3.97
N TRP A 94 15.24 -2.79 -3.33
CA TRP A 94 15.98 -1.55 -3.08
C TRP A 94 16.41 -0.87 -4.39
N GLU A 95 16.93 -1.65 -5.34
CA GLU A 95 17.27 -1.15 -6.69
C GLU A 95 16.02 -0.61 -7.40
N SER A 96 14.90 -1.32 -7.34
CA SER A 96 13.64 -0.89 -7.98
C SER A 96 13.08 0.42 -7.41
N ILE A 97 13.29 0.68 -6.10
CA ILE A 97 12.90 1.96 -5.48
C ILE A 97 13.68 3.10 -6.12
N GLY A 98 15.00 2.94 -6.26
CA GLY A 98 15.87 3.95 -6.89
C GLY A 98 15.45 4.27 -8.32
N GLU A 99 15.18 3.25 -9.13
CA GLU A 99 14.71 3.42 -10.50
C GLU A 99 13.36 4.16 -10.56
N ARG A 100 12.38 3.76 -9.74
CA ARG A 100 11.05 4.39 -9.68
C ARG A 100 11.11 5.85 -9.26
N VAL A 101 11.89 6.16 -8.24
CA VAL A 101 12.08 7.53 -7.75
C VAL A 101 12.69 8.40 -8.83
N THR A 102 13.75 7.91 -9.48
CA THR A 102 14.48 8.64 -10.51
C THR A 102 13.60 8.87 -11.73
N ASP A 103 12.87 7.86 -12.21
CA ASP A 103 11.94 7.98 -13.34
C ASP A 103 10.81 8.97 -13.04
N LEU A 104 10.24 8.93 -11.83
CA LEU A 104 9.17 9.85 -11.44
C LEU A 104 9.66 11.30 -11.35
N ILE A 105 10.80 11.55 -10.70
CA ILE A 105 11.35 12.92 -10.56
C ILE A 105 11.67 13.50 -11.95
N PHE A 106 12.30 12.74 -12.84
CA PHE A 106 12.64 13.25 -14.18
C PHE A 106 11.45 13.38 -15.12
N ARG A 107 10.41 12.55 -14.97
CA ARG A 107 9.14 12.77 -15.67
C ARG A 107 8.35 13.93 -15.09
N MET A 108 8.65 14.34 -13.85
CA MET A 108 7.87 15.34 -13.15
C MET A 108 7.96 16.74 -13.74
N GLU A 109 9.11 17.11 -14.31
CA GLU A 109 9.29 18.40 -14.99
C GLU A 109 8.32 18.60 -16.16
N SER A 110 7.76 17.50 -16.69
CA SER A 110 6.73 17.54 -17.74
C SER A 110 5.30 17.75 -17.23
N PHE A 111 5.05 17.61 -15.92
CA PHE A 111 3.72 17.86 -15.34
C PHE A 111 3.58 19.35 -15.00
N ASN A 112 2.53 19.94 -15.54
CA ASN A 112 2.19 21.36 -15.37
C ASN A 112 2.09 21.73 -13.89
N GLU A 113 2.54 22.93 -13.52
CA GLU A 113 2.55 23.48 -12.15
C GLU A 113 1.15 23.40 -11.48
N GLU A 114 0.11 23.46 -12.32
CA GLU A 114 -1.30 23.35 -11.94
C GLU A 114 -1.74 21.93 -11.54
N PHE A 115 -1.11 20.88 -12.07
CA PHE A 115 -1.36 19.48 -11.68
C PHE A 115 -0.78 19.18 -10.29
N ILE A 116 0.40 19.71 -9.99
CA ILE A 116 1.03 19.59 -8.67
C ILE A 116 0.18 20.34 -7.62
N ARG A 117 -0.30 21.54 -7.96
CA ARG A 117 -1.16 22.32 -7.07
C ARG A 117 -2.53 21.67 -6.85
N SER A 118 -3.19 21.15 -7.88
CA SER A 118 -4.54 20.57 -7.76
C SER A 118 -4.55 19.24 -7.00
N THR A 119 -3.56 18.37 -7.23
CA THR A 119 -3.45 17.07 -6.52
C THR A 119 -3.31 17.25 -5.00
N TRP A 120 -2.72 18.35 -4.54
CA TRP A 120 -2.36 18.55 -3.13
C TRP A 120 -3.13 19.64 -2.39
N VAL A 121 -3.82 20.56 -3.08
CA VAL A 121 -4.85 21.40 -2.43
C VAL A 121 -6.04 20.52 -2.00
N GLU A 122 -6.35 19.47 -2.75
CA GLU A 122 -7.49 18.57 -2.48
C GLU A 122 -7.26 17.61 -1.29
N ALA A 123 -6.01 17.27 -0.99
CA ALA A 123 -5.65 16.48 0.20
C ALA A 123 -5.93 17.22 1.53
N THR A 124 -6.03 18.55 1.50
CA THR A 124 -6.39 19.36 2.67
C THR A 124 -7.87 19.69 2.79
N THR A 125 -8.67 19.52 1.74
CA THR A 125 -10.11 19.86 1.75
C THR A 125 -11.04 18.67 1.94
N SER A 126 -10.59 17.42 1.85
CA SER A 126 -11.48 16.24 1.99
C SER A 126 -11.46 15.57 3.37
N ARG A 127 -11.43 16.35 4.47
CA ARG A 127 -11.60 15.79 5.83
C ARG A 127 -12.83 16.26 6.61
N ASN A 128 -13.70 17.09 6.03
CA ASN A 128 -14.83 17.69 6.75
C ASN A 128 -16.18 17.68 6.02
N ASP A 129 -16.46 16.74 5.11
CA ASP A 129 -17.83 16.58 4.60
C ASP A 129 -18.21 15.11 4.33
N PRO A 130 -19.11 14.49 5.12
CA PRO A 130 -19.57 13.13 4.88
C PRO A 130 -20.57 12.99 3.72
N ASN A 131 -20.90 14.07 3.00
CA ASN A 131 -22.02 14.09 2.06
C ASN A 131 -21.66 14.31 0.57
N ALA A 132 -20.36 14.31 0.21
CA ALA A 132 -19.90 14.53 -1.17
C ALA A 132 -19.68 13.25 -1.99
N ALA A 133 -19.96 12.06 -1.45
CA ALA A 133 -19.70 10.77 -2.10
C ALA A 133 -20.78 10.32 -3.12
N SER A 134 -21.65 11.22 -3.59
CA SER A 134 -22.84 10.85 -4.38
C SER A 134 -22.87 11.38 -5.81
N ALA A 135 -21.85 12.12 -6.27
CA ALA A 135 -21.94 12.86 -7.54
C ALA A 135 -20.69 12.71 -8.42
N SER A 136 -20.28 11.47 -8.74
CA SER A 136 -19.37 11.18 -9.86
C SER A 136 -19.36 9.68 -10.18
N ARG A 137 -20.51 9.16 -10.63
CA ARG A 137 -20.56 7.90 -11.40
C ARG A 137 -21.25 8.21 -12.73
N GLN A 138 -20.49 8.83 -13.63
CA GLN A 138 -20.91 8.99 -15.01
C GLN A 138 -20.42 7.76 -15.79
N GLU A 139 -21.38 7.08 -16.38
CA GLU A 139 -21.26 5.85 -17.17
C GLU A 139 -20.36 6.06 -18.38
N LEU A 140 -19.30 5.25 -18.49
CA LEU A 140 -18.52 5.08 -19.72
C LEU A 140 -18.87 3.70 -20.30
N ASP A 141 -19.93 3.68 -21.10
CA ASP A 141 -20.42 2.51 -21.84
C ASP A 141 -19.47 2.24 -23.02
N SER A 142 -18.67 1.17 -22.95
CA SER A 142 -17.74 0.77 -24.02
C SER A 142 -18.42 -0.22 -24.99
N PRO A 143 -18.37 0.01 -26.32
CA PRO A 143 -19.07 -0.81 -27.31
C PRO A 143 -18.59 -2.28 -27.40
N ALA A 144 -17.48 -2.63 -26.74
CA ALA A 144 -16.94 -3.98 -26.70
C ALA A 144 -17.79 -4.98 -25.89
N GLN A 145 -18.68 -4.52 -25.00
CA GLN A 145 -19.52 -5.41 -24.18
C GLN A 145 -20.83 -5.85 -24.85
N ARG A 146 -21.23 -5.23 -25.97
CA ARG A 146 -22.48 -5.58 -26.67
C ARG A 146 -22.35 -6.83 -27.57
N ALA A 147 -21.12 -7.24 -27.92
CA ALA A 147 -20.90 -8.41 -28.77
C ALA A 147 -20.93 -9.75 -28.01
N ALA A 148 -20.79 -9.74 -26.68
CA ALA A 148 -20.75 -10.95 -25.85
C ALA A 148 -22.13 -11.42 -25.35
N GLN A 149 -23.20 -10.67 -25.61
CA GLN A 149 -24.57 -10.98 -25.13
C GLN A 149 -25.46 -11.66 -26.19
N SER A 150 -24.98 -11.90 -27.40
CA SER A 150 -25.78 -12.51 -28.49
C SER A 150 -25.61 -14.03 -28.65
N SER A 151 -24.78 -14.68 -27.85
CA SER A 151 -24.46 -16.10 -28.00
C SER A 151 -24.57 -16.80 -26.66
N ASN A 152 -25.81 -17.08 -26.23
CA ASN A 152 -26.20 -18.20 -25.37
C ASN A 152 -27.71 -18.14 -25.12
N GLN A 153 -28.49 -18.34 -26.19
CA GLN A 153 -29.80 -18.97 -26.06
C GLN A 153 -29.55 -20.47 -26.16
N ASP A 154 -29.24 -21.09 -25.03
CA ASP A 154 -29.56 -22.51 -24.85
C ASP A 154 -30.15 -22.69 -23.45
N ASN A 155 -31.32 -23.30 -23.48
CA ASN A 155 -32.30 -23.43 -22.42
C ASN A 155 -31.93 -24.64 -21.57
N GLU A 156 -31.21 -24.43 -20.45
CA GLU A 156 -31.12 -25.44 -19.41
C GLU A 156 -31.05 -24.81 -18.02
N SER A 157 -31.98 -25.24 -17.17
CA SER A 157 -32.31 -24.73 -15.85
C SER A 157 -31.10 -24.59 -14.93
N ARG A 158 -30.68 -23.35 -14.65
CA ARG A 158 -29.77 -23.05 -13.53
C ARG A 158 -30.57 -23.08 -12.23
N PRO A 159 -30.24 -23.92 -11.23
CA PRO A 159 -30.92 -23.88 -9.94
C PRO A 159 -30.59 -22.57 -9.23
N ASP A 160 -31.63 -21.90 -8.72
CA ASP A 160 -31.51 -20.63 -8.00
C ASP A 160 -30.63 -20.78 -6.74
N PRO A 161 -29.87 -19.73 -6.35
CA PRO A 161 -29.06 -19.75 -5.14
C PRO A 161 -29.93 -19.97 -3.90
N VAL A 162 -29.63 -21.02 -3.14
CA VAL A 162 -30.30 -21.34 -1.87
C VAL A 162 -30.11 -20.18 -0.88
N ARG A 163 -31.15 -19.39 -0.68
CA ARG A 163 -31.22 -18.37 0.38
C ARG A 163 -31.61 -19.07 1.68
N HIS A 164 -30.68 -19.14 2.64
CA HIS A 164 -31.00 -19.61 3.98
C HIS A 164 -31.92 -18.59 4.66
N SER A 165 -33.14 -19.05 5.02
CA SER A 165 -34.21 -18.25 5.62
C SER A 165 -34.04 -18.00 7.12
N GLU A 166 -33.02 -18.58 7.76
CA GLU A 166 -32.78 -18.41 9.19
C GLU A 166 -31.58 -17.50 9.48
N PRO A 167 -31.69 -16.61 10.50
CA PRO A 167 -30.59 -15.74 10.90
C PRO A 167 -29.43 -16.59 11.43
N ARG A 168 -28.26 -16.45 10.80
CA ARG A 168 -27.03 -17.10 11.29
C ARG A 168 -26.67 -16.51 12.65
N VAL A 169 -26.68 -17.36 13.68
CA VAL A 169 -26.28 -16.98 15.04
C VAL A 169 -24.83 -16.47 15.02
N GLY A 170 -24.63 -15.23 15.45
CA GLY A 170 -23.33 -14.58 15.48
C GLY A 170 -22.40 -15.23 16.51
N ARG A 171 -21.08 -15.14 16.27
CA ARG A 171 -20.04 -15.79 17.10
C ARG A 171 -20.13 -15.45 18.59
N ASN A 172 -20.60 -14.25 18.94
CA ASN A 172 -20.72 -13.78 20.32
C ASN A 172 -22.15 -13.84 20.89
N ASP A 173 -23.14 -14.26 20.09
CA ASP A 173 -24.55 -14.25 20.48
C ASP A 173 -24.86 -15.35 21.51
N PRO A 174 -25.96 -15.24 22.26
CA PRO A 174 -26.43 -16.31 23.13
C PRO A 174 -26.61 -17.62 22.34
N CYS A 175 -26.04 -18.70 22.85
CA CYS A 175 -26.07 -19.98 22.14
C CYS A 175 -27.49 -20.58 22.16
N PRO A 176 -28.05 -21.01 21.01
CA PRO A 176 -29.43 -21.50 20.90
C PRO A 176 -29.68 -22.85 21.59
N CYS A 177 -28.66 -23.53 22.12
CA CYS A 177 -28.81 -24.77 22.88
C CYS A 177 -29.29 -24.57 24.33
N GLY A 178 -29.63 -23.34 24.73
CA GLY A 178 -30.12 -23.03 26.07
C GLY A 178 -29.05 -23.04 27.18
N SER A 179 -27.76 -23.10 26.82
CA SER A 179 -26.66 -23.20 27.80
C SER A 179 -26.30 -21.91 28.54
N GLY A 180 -26.91 -20.77 28.17
CA GLY A 180 -26.61 -19.45 28.72
C GLY A 180 -25.22 -18.88 28.37
N LYS A 181 -24.43 -19.58 27.55
CA LYS A 181 -23.07 -19.19 27.14
C LYS A 181 -23.07 -18.58 25.72
N LYS A 182 -22.05 -17.76 25.39
CA LYS A 182 -21.84 -17.24 24.02
C LYS A 182 -21.58 -18.37 23.03
N TYR A 183 -22.08 -18.27 21.80
CA TYR A 183 -22.02 -19.32 20.76
C TYR A 183 -20.60 -19.86 20.53
N LYS A 184 -19.59 -18.97 20.45
CA LYS A 184 -18.17 -19.34 20.32
C LYS A 184 -17.62 -20.24 21.43
N SER A 185 -18.19 -20.14 22.63
CA SER A 185 -17.72 -20.84 23.82
C SER A 185 -18.54 -22.09 24.12
N CYS A 186 -19.57 -22.38 23.32
CA CYS A 186 -20.45 -23.55 23.47
C CYS A 186 -20.44 -24.41 22.21
N CYS A 187 -21.48 -24.32 21.38
CA CYS A 187 -21.67 -25.24 20.25
C CYS A 187 -20.60 -25.07 19.16
N MET A 188 -20.05 -23.87 18.98
CA MET A 188 -19.00 -23.62 17.98
C MET A 188 -17.66 -24.30 18.32
N ARG A 189 -17.43 -24.66 19.60
CA ARG A 189 -16.27 -25.45 20.04
C ARG A 189 -16.53 -26.96 20.02
N LYS A 190 -17.78 -27.39 20.12
CA LYS A 190 -18.16 -28.81 20.10
C LYS A 190 -18.19 -29.40 18.68
N SER A 191 -18.32 -28.57 17.65
CA SER A 191 -18.12 -28.93 16.25
C SER A 191 -16.63 -28.94 15.87
N GLY A 192 -15.80 -29.66 16.63
CA GLY A 192 -14.50 -30.14 16.17
C GLY A 192 -14.71 -31.38 15.29
N PRO A 193 -13.74 -31.78 14.45
CA PRO A 193 -13.94 -32.85 13.49
C PRO A 193 -14.28 -34.14 14.23
N VAL A 194 -15.38 -34.77 13.80
CA VAL A 194 -15.65 -36.18 14.12
C VAL A 194 -14.52 -36.97 13.47
N VAL A 195 -13.68 -37.61 14.30
CA VAL A 195 -12.80 -38.70 13.86
C VAL A 195 -13.66 -39.88 13.48
#